data_AF-A0AAV0WED4-F1
#
_entry.id   AF-A0AAV0WED4-F1
#
_cell.length_a   1.000
_cell.length_b   1.000
_cell.length_c   1.000
_cell.angle_alpha   90.00
_cell.angle_beta   90.00
_cell.angle_gamma   90.00
#
_symmetry.space_group_name_H-M   'P 1'
#
loop_
_entity.id
_entity.type
_entity.pdbx_description
1 polymer ?
#
loop_
_entity_poly.entity_id
_entity_poly.type
_entity_poly.pdbx_seq_one_letter_code
_entity_poly.pdbx_strand_id
1 'polypeptide(L)'
;MAFLELNAPLRSNETFRNKLDEYYHKDSSPLEELPINITSAVLIFWTKGKKPVQLINPDEISHKLVNTKSFLPSEFNRLPRTLEEVEYWKATEFKTIFLYTGPIVLKGRLKTSFYKHFMLLSCAVRLLISPETCHAYNNVARDLLKQFVTEYSSHYGEEYVGYNVHGLIHVCDFVLIHDALDAFSAFKFENYLQFIKKSSKNFRYSLQDVYNHIIEQINAKTNNITFSYSILKHELPYDKILNNSIIDILYEQIVLEQYIVSSKHVKDKYFIIQNYDIIEVNKIIKYFNGEIKIEVTKFKCSSFFDNPISSDLITIFYIDTIILEPQPQLINLDCLKYKCLTLPIDKNKYVAIALLHRKTTNHINLTNQQHQ
;
A
#
# COMPACT_ATOMS: atom_id res chain seq x y z
N MET A 1 20.40 12.44 19.93
CA MET A 1 21.51 12.77 19.01
C MET A 1 20.89 13.13 17.68
N ALA A 2 21.20 14.31 17.14
CA ALA A 2 20.73 14.76 15.83
C ALA A 2 21.76 14.38 14.76
N PHE A 3 21.30 13.92 13.61
CA PHE A 3 22.12 13.44 12.49
C PHE A 3 21.96 14.36 11.28
N LEU A 4 22.60 15.53 11.32
CA LEU A 4 22.41 16.61 10.34
C LEU A 4 23.24 16.44 9.06
N GLU A 5 24.36 15.74 9.13
CA GLU A 5 25.25 15.50 7.98
C GLU A 5 24.75 14.33 7.13
N LEU A 6 24.80 14.46 5.81
CA LEU A 6 24.44 13.38 4.87
C LEU A 6 25.63 12.46 4.51
N ASN A 7 26.85 12.86 4.85
CA ASN A 7 28.09 12.18 4.45
C ASN A 7 28.75 11.42 5.60
N ALA A 8 28.01 11.16 6.68
CA ALA A 8 28.52 10.38 7.80
C ALA A 8 28.98 8.99 7.30
N PRO A 9 30.08 8.44 7.85
CA PRO A 9 30.57 7.14 7.43
C PRO A 9 29.49 6.07 7.59
N LEU A 10 29.29 5.27 6.55
CA LEU A 10 28.26 4.24 6.52
C LEU A 10 28.52 3.22 7.64
N ARG A 11 27.56 3.09 8.57
CA ARG A 11 27.61 2.03 9.59
C ARG A 11 27.17 0.71 8.97
N SER A 12 28.14 -0.03 8.42
CA SER A 12 27.94 -1.38 7.89
C SER A 12 27.92 -2.42 9.02
N ASN A 13 27.41 -3.62 8.73
CA ASN A 13 27.44 -4.76 9.65
C ASN A 13 28.88 -5.09 10.09
N GLU A 14 29.86 -4.88 9.19
CA GLU A 14 31.28 -5.02 9.47
C GLU A 14 31.78 -3.95 10.45
N THR A 15 31.45 -2.67 10.24
CA THR A 15 31.83 -1.59 11.18
C THR A 15 31.21 -1.75 12.58
N PHE A 16 29.99 -2.28 12.64
CA PHE A 16 29.29 -2.59 13.89
C PHE A 16 29.94 -3.78 14.64
N ARG A 17 30.24 -4.87 13.93
CA ARG A 17 30.93 -6.04 14.51
C ARG A 17 32.37 -5.73 14.94
N ASN A 18 33.02 -4.83 14.22
CA ASN A 18 34.36 -4.35 14.55
C ASN A 18 34.36 -3.24 15.61
N LYS A 19 33.19 -2.84 16.13
CA LYS A 19 33.00 -1.83 17.20
C LYS A 19 33.75 -0.52 16.95
N LEU A 20 33.74 -0.04 15.71
CA LEU A 20 34.52 1.14 15.32
C LEU A 20 33.96 2.49 15.84
N ASP A 21 32.78 2.48 16.47
CA ASP A 21 32.16 3.68 17.06
C ASP A 21 32.19 3.64 18.60
N GLU A 22 33.21 4.26 19.19
CA GLU A 22 33.43 4.29 20.64
C GLU A 22 32.30 4.97 21.43
N TYR A 23 31.49 5.82 20.79
CA TYR A 23 30.40 6.55 21.45
C TYR A 23 29.16 5.67 21.68
N TYR A 24 28.92 4.71 20.78
CA TYR A 24 27.76 3.81 20.81
C TYR A 24 28.06 2.44 21.40
N HIS A 25 29.28 1.94 21.26
CA HIS A 25 29.67 0.62 21.76
C HIS A 25 30.19 0.71 23.20
N LYS A 26 29.26 0.72 24.17
CA LYS A 26 29.59 0.79 25.60
C LYS A 26 29.79 -0.58 26.23
N ASP A 27 29.08 -1.61 25.74
CA ASP A 27 29.15 -3.01 26.19
C ASP A 27 28.76 -3.96 25.05
N SER A 28 29.10 -5.24 25.17
CA SER A 28 28.62 -6.31 24.28
C SER A 28 27.16 -6.64 24.55
N SER A 29 26.31 -6.59 23.51
CA SER A 29 24.86 -6.82 23.65
C SER A 29 24.44 -8.13 22.96
N PRO A 30 23.53 -8.93 23.56
CA PRO A 30 22.86 -10.03 22.86
C PRO A 30 22.06 -9.56 21.63
N LEU A 31 21.77 -8.25 21.52
CA LEU A 31 21.15 -7.65 20.35
C LEU A 31 22.09 -7.63 19.13
N GLU A 32 23.40 -7.87 19.29
CA GLU A 32 24.35 -8.07 18.18
C GLU A 32 24.00 -9.30 17.32
N GLU A 33 23.11 -10.17 17.81
CA GLU A 33 22.67 -11.40 17.15
C GLU A 33 21.32 -11.28 16.42
N LEU A 34 20.62 -10.13 16.52
CA LEU A 34 19.25 -9.97 15.98
C LEU A 34 19.15 -8.85 14.93
N PRO A 35 18.49 -9.08 13.77
CA PRO A 35 18.33 -8.07 12.73
C PRO A 35 16.96 -7.36 12.86
N ILE A 36 16.89 -6.19 13.53
CA ILE A 36 15.60 -5.46 13.66
C ILE A 36 15.78 -3.93 13.58
N ASN A 37 14.86 -3.24 12.90
CA ASN A 37 14.63 -1.79 12.95
C ASN A 37 13.13 -1.46 12.78
N ILE A 38 12.63 -0.39 13.44
CA ILE A 38 11.25 0.13 13.35
C ILE A 38 11.24 1.67 13.39
N THR A 39 10.33 2.32 12.62
CA THR A 39 10.07 3.78 12.71
C THR A 39 8.61 4.15 12.42
N SER A 40 8.16 5.31 12.96
CA SER A 40 7.25 6.29 12.31
C SER A 40 7.09 7.56 13.17
N ALA A 41 7.36 8.78 12.64
CA ALA A 41 7.29 10.04 13.44
C ALA A 41 6.63 11.27 12.77
N VAL A 42 6.45 11.33 11.44
CA VAL A 42 6.10 12.60 10.75
C VAL A 42 4.65 13.05 11.01
N LEU A 43 3.67 12.13 10.98
CA LEU A 43 2.26 12.50 11.17
C LEU A 43 1.96 13.05 12.57
N ILE A 44 2.72 12.62 13.58
CA ILE A 44 2.55 13.03 14.98
C ILE A 44 2.92 14.52 15.16
N PHE A 45 3.90 15.02 14.40
CA PHE A 45 4.26 16.45 14.44
C PHE A 45 3.12 17.35 13.96
N TRP A 46 2.37 16.93 12.95
CA TRP A 46 1.29 17.75 12.39
C TRP A 46 0.03 17.76 13.26
N THR A 47 -0.21 16.70 14.04
CA THR A 47 -1.38 16.62 14.92
C THR A 47 -1.10 17.12 16.33
N LYS A 48 0.12 16.89 16.86
CA LYS A 48 0.47 17.16 18.26
C LYS A 48 1.79 17.92 18.47
N GLY A 49 2.49 18.32 17.41
CA GLY A 49 3.74 19.09 17.50
C GLY A 49 3.54 20.54 17.97
N LYS A 50 4.59 21.37 17.94
CA LYS A 50 4.47 22.80 18.29
C LYS A 50 3.57 23.52 17.27
N LYS A 51 2.83 24.56 17.70
CA LYS A 51 1.90 25.36 16.87
C LYS A 51 2.39 25.69 15.43
N PRO A 52 3.65 26.09 15.16
CA PRO A 52 4.07 26.39 13.79
C PRO A 52 4.01 25.20 12.81
N VAL A 53 4.05 23.97 13.32
CA VAL A 53 4.09 22.70 12.58
C VAL A 53 2.72 22.01 12.53
N GLN A 54 1.79 22.41 13.40
CA GLN A 54 0.46 21.80 13.46
C GLN A 54 -0.40 22.10 12.22
N LEU A 55 -1.33 21.19 11.95
CA LEU A 55 -2.40 21.37 10.97
C LEU A 55 -3.27 22.57 11.35
N ILE A 56 -3.66 23.34 10.34
CA ILE A 56 -4.52 24.50 10.52
C ILE A 56 -5.94 24.03 10.89
N ASN A 57 -6.47 23.04 10.17
CA ASN A 57 -7.80 22.47 10.38
C ASN A 57 -7.74 20.92 10.37
N PRO A 58 -7.36 20.27 11.47
CA PRO A 58 -7.27 18.81 11.55
C PRO A 58 -8.63 18.11 11.37
N ASP A 59 -9.72 18.75 11.74
CA ASP A 59 -11.08 18.19 11.64
C ASP A 59 -11.51 18.01 10.18
N GLU A 60 -11.16 18.96 9.32
CA GLU A 60 -11.47 18.87 7.89
C GLU A 60 -10.74 17.69 7.24
N ILE A 61 -9.48 17.46 7.63
CA ILE A 61 -8.70 16.30 7.18
C ILE A 61 -9.32 15.00 7.70
N SER A 62 -9.72 14.96 8.97
CA SER A 62 -10.40 13.80 9.57
C SER A 62 -11.70 13.47 8.84
N HIS A 63 -12.54 14.46 8.55
CA HIS A 63 -13.76 14.27 7.76
C HIS A 63 -13.45 13.72 6.37
N LYS A 64 -12.42 14.25 5.70
CA LYS A 64 -12.06 13.77 4.36
C LYS A 64 -11.48 12.36 4.38
N LEU A 65 -10.67 12.00 5.38
CA LEU A 65 -10.22 10.63 5.59
C LEU A 65 -11.40 9.67 5.79
N VAL A 66 -12.35 10.01 6.66
CA VAL A 66 -13.53 9.17 6.90
C VAL A 66 -14.38 9.02 5.63
N ASN A 67 -14.52 10.09 4.84
CA ASN A 67 -15.25 10.03 3.57
C ASN A 67 -14.56 9.15 2.51
N THR A 68 -13.24 8.89 2.62
CA THR A 68 -12.55 7.97 1.69
C THR A 68 -12.86 6.50 1.97
N LYS A 69 -13.43 6.14 3.14
CA LYS A 69 -13.68 4.75 3.54
C LYS A 69 -14.50 3.95 2.53
N SER A 70 -15.52 4.55 1.94
CA SER A 70 -16.42 3.90 0.98
C SER A 70 -15.75 3.56 -0.37
N PHE A 71 -14.61 4.20 -0.65
CA PHE A 71 -13.87 4.03 -1.89
C PHE A 71 -12.65 3.12 -1.74
N LEU A 72 -12.25 2.78 -0.50
CA LEU A 72 -11.09 1.93 -0.28
C LEU A 72 -11.34 0.50 -0.78
N PRO A 73 -10.47 -0.02 -1.66
CA PRO A 73 -10.55 -1.39 -2.14
C PRO A 73 -10.61 -2.42 -1.03
N SER A 74 -11.24 -3.55 -1.31
CA SER A 74 -11.40 -4.66 -0.36
C SER A 74 -10.08 -5.29 0.12
N GLU A 75 -8.95 -4.98 -0.51
CA GLU A 75 -7.61 -5.42 -0.09
C GLU A 75 -7.07 -4.66 1.13
N PHE A 76 -7.67 -3.52 1.48
CA PHE A 76 -7.29 -2.77 2.67
C PHE A 76 -7.96 -3.35 3.92
N ASN A 77 -7.18 -4.06 4.75
CA ASN A 77 -7.67 -4.67 5.99
C ASN A 77 -8.10 -3.66 7.06
N ARG A 78 -7.68 -2.40 6.97
CA ARG A 78 -8.01 -1.32 7.92
C ARG A 78 -8.48 -0.10 7.16
N LEU A 79 -9.61 0.45 7.59
CA LEU A 79 -10.20 1.65 7.02
C LEU A 79 -9.64 2.92 7.70
N PRO A 80 -9.49 4.04 6.97
CA PRO A 80 -9.00 5.30 7.51
C PRO A 80 -9.79 5.76 8.74
N ARG A 81 -9.10 6.26 9.76
CA ARG A 81 -9.71 6.81 10.98
C ARG A 81 -9.45 8.32 11.07
N THR A 82 -10.03 8.97 12.07
CA THR A 82 -9.81 10.40 12.32
C THR A 82 -8.39 10.63 12.83
N LEU A 83 -7.88 11.85 12.64
CA LEU A 83 -6.54 12.24 13.12
C LEU A 83 -6.44 12.30 14.66
N GLU A 84 -7.57 12.39 15.36
CA GLU A 84 -7.61 12.34 16.82
C GLU A 84 -7.02 11.04 17.37
N GLU A 85 -7.23 9.94 16.65
CA GLU A 85 -6.76 8.60 17.04
C GLU A 85 -5.36 8.26 16.49
N VAL A 86 -4.64 9.22 15.91
CA VAL A 86 -3.39 8.97 15.17
C VAL A 86 -2.33 8.24 16.01
N GLU A 87 -2.31 8.42 17.33
CA GLU A 87 -1.39 7.72 18.23
C GLU A 87 -1.69 6.22 18.34
N TYR A 88 -2.92 5.81 18.07
CA TYR A 88 -3.38 4.42 18.09
C TYR A 88 -3.40 3.81 16.70
N TRP A 89 -2.89 4.50 15.69
CA TRP A 89 -2.80 3.97 14.33
C TRP A 89 -1.70 2.93 14.23
N LYS A 90 -2.00 1.87 13.49
CA LYS A 90 -1.02 0.84 13.14
C LYS A 90 -0.21 1.27 11.92
N ALA A 91 0.98 0.71 11.76
CA ALA A 91 1.86 0.98 10.63
C ALA A 91 1.18 0.82 9.24
N THR A 92 0.21 -0.09 9.10
CA THR A 92 -0.56 -0.24 7.85
C THR A 92 -1.44 0.96 7.54
N GLU A 93 -1.96 1.66 8.56
CA GLU A 93 -2.81 2.85 8.38
C GLU A 93 -1.96 4.05 7.99
N PHE A 94 -0.77 4.19 8.59
CA PHE A 94 0.24 5.14 8.12
C PHE A 94 0.64 4.85 6.67
N LYS A 95 0.91 3.58 6.31
CA LYS A 95 1.18 3.17 4.92
C LYS A 95 0.05 3.60 3.98
N THR A 96 -1.21 3.42 4.37
CA THR A 96 -2.36 3.86 3.57
C THR A 96 -2.33 5.36 3.30
N ILE A 97 -2.05 6.18 4.31
CA ILE A 97 -1.97 7.63 4.12
C ILE A 97 -0.77 8.05 3.30
N PHE A 98 0.42 7.51 3.58
CA PHE A 98 1.63 7.88 2.84
C PHE A 98 1.55 7.53 1.36
N LEU A 99 0.97 6.39 1.02
CA LEU A 99 0.98 5.88 -0.37
C LEU A 99 -0.28 6.21 -1.16
N TYR A 100 -1.41 6.48 -0.50
CA TYR A 100 -2.71 6.57 -1.16
C TYR A 100 -3.48 7.84 -0.82
N THR A 101 -3.95 7.99 0.41
CA THR A 101 -4.93 9.05 0.72
C THR A 101 -4.28 10.41 1.01
N GLY A 102 -3.06 10.43 1.53
CA GLY A 102 -2.34 11.64 1.93
C GLY A 102 -2.12 12.66 0.81
N PRO A 103 -1.65 12.27 -0.39
CA PRO A 103 -1.46 13.20 -1.52
C PRO A 103 -2.71 13.99 -1.89
N ILE A 104 -3.89 13.42 -1.66
CA ILE A 104 -5.19 14.04 -1.97
C ILE A 104 -5.73 14.80 -0.76
N VAL A 105 -5.78 14.16 0.40
CA VAL A 105 -6.44 14.73 1.59
C VAL A 105 -5.66 15.93 2.15
N LEU A 106 -4.33 15.89 2.12
CA LEU A 106 -3.49 16.97 2.65
C LEU A 106 -3.37 18.16 1.67
N LYS A 107 -3.69 17.98 0.39
CA LYS A 107 -3.58 19.03 -0.64
C LYS A 107 -4.52 20.19 -0.32
N GLY A 108 -3.95 21.38 -0.20
CA GLY A 108 -4.69 22.61 0.16
C GLY A 108 -5.05 22.74 1.66
N ARG A 109 -4.75 21.73 2.50
CA ARG A 109 -5.05 21.73 3.95
C ARG A 109 -3.82 21.76 4.84
N LEU A 110 -2.66 21.50 4.26
CA LEU A 110 -1.35 21.63 4.88
C LEU A 110 -0.62 22.82 4.25
N LYS A 111 0.21 23.56 5.01
CA LYS A 111 1.00 24.66 4.44
C LYS A 111 1.83 24.13 3.28
N THR A 112 1.97 24.94 2.23
CA THR A 112 2.57 24.52 0.95
C THR A 112 3.97 23.91 1.12
N SER A 113 4.79 24.45 2.03
CA SER A 113 6.12 23.88 2.35
C SER A 113 6.02 22.46 2.90
N PHE A 114 5.22 22.25 3.95
CA PHE A 114 5.02 20.93 4.56
C PHE A 114 4.37 19.93 3.59
N TYR A 115 3.46 20.37 2.72
CA TYR A 115 2.89 19.51 1.68
C TYR A 115 3.93 19.09 0.65
N LYS A 116 4.75 20.02 0.14
CA LYS A 116 5.86 19.68 -0.76
C LYS A 116 6.82 18.68 -0.11
N HIS A 117 7.18 18.92 1.15
CA HIS A 117 8.02 18.03 1.92
C HIS A 117 7.41 16.63 2.10
N PHE A 118 6.11 16.54 2.40
CA PHE A 118 5.38 15.26 2.43
C PHE A 118 5.44 14.53 1.09
N MET A 119 5.25 15.25 -0.02
CA MET A 119 5.24 14.67 -1.35
C MET A 119 6.60 14.09 -1.75
N LEU A 120 7.73 14.66 -1.28
CA LEU A 120 9.07 14.06 -1.47
C LEU A 120 9.11 12.63 -0.92
N LEU A 121 8.74 12.45 0.35
CA LEU A 121 8.72 11.14 1.00
C LEU A 121 7.70 10.20 0.36
N SER A 122 6.48 10.67 0.09
CA SER A 122 5.41 9.86 -0.52
C SER A 122 5.83 9.32 -1.89
N CYS A 123 6.41 10.17 -2.74
CA CYS A 123 6.89 9.79 -4.08
C CYS A 123 8.06 8.80 -3.99
N ALA A 124 9.05 9.08 -3.13
CA ALA A 124 10.20 8.20 -2.98
C ALA A 124 9.80 6.79 -2.51
N VAL A 125 8.93 6.70 -1.49
CA VAL A 125 8.48 5.40 -0.97
C VAL A 125 7.63 4.66 -2.02
N ARG A 126 6.79 5.36 -2.81
CA ARG A 126 6.05 4.72 -3.93
C ARG A 126 6.97 4.19 -5.03
N LEU A 127 8.06 4.87 -5.35
CA LEU A 127 9.05 4.35 -6.30
C LEU A 127 9.73 3.09 -5.76
N LEU A 128 10.07 3.06 -4.48
CA LEU A 128 10.81 1.95 -3.86
C LEU A 128 9.94 0.73 -3.51
N ILE A 129 8.61 0.88 -3.41
CA ILE A 129 7.71 -0.22 -3.07
C ILE A 129 7.29 -1.08 -4.28
N SER A 130 7.33 -0.51 -5.49
CA SER A 130 6.94 -1.24 -6.70
C SER A 130 8.15 -1.97 -7.30
N PRO A 131 8.06 -3.28 -7.55
CA PRO A 131 9.13 -4.04 -8.20
C PRO A 131 9.55 -3.51 -9.57
N GLU A 132 8.64 -2.84 -10.30
CA GLU A 132 8.95 -2.28 -11.62
C GLU A 132 9.80 -1.00 -11.53
N THR A 133 9.64 -0.23 -10.44
CA THR A 133 10.26 1.09 -10.33
C THR A 133 11.41 1.14 -9.32
N CYS A 134 11.48 0.18 -8.38
CA CYS A 134 12.38 0.23 -7.24
C CYS A 134 13.87 0.25 -7.63
N HIS A 135 14.23 -0.48 -8.69
CA HIS A 135 15.57 -0.47 -9.27
C HIS A 135 15.72 0.61 -10.36
N ALA A 136 14.77 0.69 -11.29
CA ALA A 136 14.83 1.60 -12.43
C ALA A 136 14.92 3.08 -12.03
N TYR A 137 14.19 3.48 -10.99
CA TYR A 137 14.13 4.85 -10.48
C TYR A 137 14.74 4.97 -9.08
N ASN A 138 15.63 4.05 -8.70
CA ASN A 138 16.28 4.04 -7.39
C ASN A 138 17.03 5.36 -7.09
N ASN A 139 17.74 5.88 -8.10
CA ASN A 139 18.48 7.13 -7.99
C ASN A 139 17.54 8.33 -7.76
N VAL A 140 16.43 8.39 -8.49
CA VAL A 140 15.40 9.44 -8.31
C VAL A 140 14.84 9.37 -6.89
N ALA A 141 14.50 8.18 -6.40
CA ALA A 141 14.04 8.01 -5.02
C ALA A 141 15.10 8.44 -4.00
N ARG A 142 16.39 8.15 -4.24
CA ARG A 142 17.50 8.57 -3.39
C ARG A 142 17.61 10.09 -3.30
N ASP A 143 17.49 10.78 -4.42
CA ASP A 143 17.55 12.25 -4.47
C ASP A 143 16.38 12.88 -3.72
N LEU A 144 15.16 12.33 -3.89
CA LEU A 144 13.98 12.75 -3.13
C LEU A 144 14.14 12.55 -1.61
N LEU A 145 14.71 11.41 -1.19
CA LEU A 145 14.95 11.14 0.24
C LEU A 145 16.05 12.02 0.82
N LYS A 146 17.13 12.27 0.07
CA LYS A 146 18.17 13.22 0.48
C LYS A 146 17.58 14.62 0.67
N GLN A 147 16.79 15.10 -0.30
CA GLN A 147 16.12 16.39 -0.20
C GLN A 147 15.19 16.44 1.02
N PHE A 148 14.38 15.40 1.26
CA PHE A 148 13.52 15.30 2.44
C PHE A 148 14.32 15.39 3.75
N VAL A 149 15.43 14.66 3.87
CA VAL A 149 16.24 14.67 5.10
C VAL A 149 16.92 16.03 5.31
N THR A 150 17.42 16.66 4.25
CA THR A 150 18.03 18.01 4.33
C THR A 150 17.01 19.08 4.73
N GLU A 151 15.81 19.05 4.18
CA GLU A 151 14.76 20.02 4.50
C GLU A 151 14.12 19.78 5.88
N TYR A 152 14.26 18.58 6.44
CA TYR A 152 13.62 18.17 7.70
C TYR A 152 13.95 19.11 8.87
N SER A 153 15.23 19.45 9.07
CA SER A 153 15.67 20.31 10.17
C SER A 153 14.99 21.69 10.11
N SER A 154 14.92 22.28 8.91
CA SER A 154 14.30 23.58 8.68
C SER A 154 12.79 23.60 8.97
N HIS A 155 12.14 22.46 8.83
CA HIS A 155 10.69 22.32 8.97
C HIS A 155 10.24 21.91 10.36
N TYR A 156 10.98 21.00 11.01
CA TYR A 156 10.57 20.40 12.28
C TYR A 156 11.46 20.81 13.45
N GLY A 157 12.72 21.19 13.18
CA GLY A 157 13.77 21.45 14.16
C GLY A 157 14.92 20.44 14.03
N GLU A 158 16.15 20.92 14.20
CA GLU A 158 17.37 20.09 14.11
C GLU A 158 17.37 18.95 15.12
N GLU A 159 16.83 19.18 16.32
CA GLU A 159 16.75 18.19 17.39
C GLU A 159 15.91 16.95 17.03
N TYR A 160 15.05 17.07 16.00
CA TYR A 160 14.16 16.01 15.55
C TYR A 160 14.70 15.22 14.36
N VAL A 161 15.89 15.56 13.84
CA VAL A 161 16.60 14.75 12.83
C VAL A 161 17.26 13.55 13.52
N GLY A 162 16.43 12.62 13.99
CA GLY A 162 16.90 11.40 14.62
C GLY A 162 17.45 10.38 13.61
N TYR A 163 18.03 9.31 14.14
CA TYR A 163 18.57 8.19 13.35
C TYR A 163 17.60 7.68 12.28
N ASN A 164 16.32 7.56 12.64
CA ASN A 164 15.27 7.06 11.74
C ASN A 164 15.00 7.97 10.53
N VAL A 165 15.14 9.29 10.72
CA VAL A 165 14.97 10.26 9.63
C VAL A 165 16.19 10.20 8.73
N HIS A 166 17.39 10.26 9.32
CA HIS A 166 18.64 10.16 8.56
C HIS A 166 18.74 8.85 7.78
N GLY A 167 18.40 7.72 8.41
CA GLY A 167 18.44 6.38 7.82
C GLY A 167 17.60 6.20 6.56
N LEU A 168 16.64 7.10 6.28
CA LEU A 168 15.86 7.09 5.04
C LEU A 168 16.76 7.14 3.80
N ILE A 169 17.86 7.89 3.82
CA ILE A 169 18.73 8.03 2.65
C ILE A 169 19.39 6.71 2.23
N HIS A 170 19.52 5.76 3.16
CA HIS A 170 20.13 4.44 2.93
C HIS A 170 19.12 3.37 2.50
N VAL A 171 17.81 3.66 2.61
CA VAL A 171 16.76 2.72 2.22
C VAL A 171 16.90 2.31 0.75
N CYS A 172 17.32 3.23 -0.12
CA CYS A 172 17.58 2.96 -1.52
C CYS A 172 18.66 1.88 -1.73
N ASP A 173 19.69 1.85 -0.89
CA ASP A 173 20.79 0.91 -0.99
C ASP A 173 20.33 -0.50 -0.56
N PHE A 174 19.49 -0.59 0.48
CA PHE A 174 18.85 -1.84 0.87
C PHE A 174 17.91 -2.39 -0.21
N VAL A 175 17.19 -1.52 -0.92
CA VAL A 175 16.33 -1.94 -2.04
C VAL A 175 17.15 -2.55 -3.18
N LEU A 176 18.36 -2.05 -3.46
CA LEU A 176 19.23 -2.65 -4.47
C LEU A 176 19.67 -4.07 -4.10
N ILE A 177 19.75 -4.38 -2.80
CA ILE A 177 20.20 -5.69 -2.29
C ILE A 177 19.02 -6.64 -2.07
N HIS A 178 17.90 -6.14 -1.55
CA HIS A 178 16.79 -6.94 -1.04
C HIS A 178 15.49 -6.82 -1.85
N ASP A 179 15.54 -6.19 -3.04
CA ASP A 179 14.39 -5.90 -3.91
C ASP A 179 13.45 -4.85 -3.28
N ALA A 180 12.24 -4.67 -3.81
CA ALA A 180 11.27 -3.68 -3.38
C ALA A 180 10.97 -3.71 -1.87
N LEU A 181 10.57 -2.58 -1.29
CA LEU A 181 10.35 -2.43 0.17
C LEU A 181 9.48 -3.51 0.81
N ASP A 182 8.44 -3.98 0.10
CA ASP A 182 7.55 -5.03 0.61
C ASP A 182 8.25 -6.40 0.76
N ALA A 183 9.37 -6.63 0.05
CA ALA A 183 10.13 -7.87 0.13
C ALA A 183 10.74 -8.07 1.53
N PHE A 184 11.34 -7.03 2.08
CA PHE A 184 12.09 -7.06 3.35
C PHE A 184 11.45 -6.24 4.48
N SER A 185 10.22 -5.76 4.29
CA SER A 185 9.48 -5.06 5.36
C SER A 185 9.17 -5.95 6.57
N ALA A 186 9.12 -5.34 7.75
CA ALA A 186 8.76 -6.00 9.01
C ALA A 186 7.31 -6.54 9.03
N PHE A 187 6.43 -6.11 8.11
CA PHE A 187 5.01 -6.49 8.10
C PHE A 187 4.78 -8.01 8.04
N LYS A 188 5.60 -8.74 7.26
CA LYS A 188 5.48 -10.20 7.15
C LYS A 188 5.83 -10.88 8.48
N PHE A 189 6.87 -10.40 9.16
CA PHE A 189 7.33 -10.92 10.44
C PHE A 189 6.31 -10.64 11.55
N GLU A 190 5.79 -9.41 11.64
CA GLU A 190 4.75 -9.04 12.59
C GLU A 190 3.47 -9.89 12.44
N ASN A 191 3.04 -10.12 11.19
CA ASN A 191 1.90 -10.99 10.92
C ASN A 191 2.17 -12.43 11.36
N TYR A 192 3.39 -12.94 11.15
CA TYR A 192 3.77 -14.29 11.57
C TYR A 192 3.93 -14.40 13.09
N LEU A 193 4.44 -13.38 13.77
CA LEU A 193 4.47 -13.30 15.24
C LEU A 193 3.07 -13.37 15.83
N GLN A 194 2.09 -12.73 15.19
CA GLN A 194 0.69 -12.84 15.59
C GLN A 194 0.16 -14.28 15.45
N PHE A 195 0.57 -15.01 14.41
CA PHE A 195 0.26 -16.43 14.28
C PHE A 195 0.88 -17.24 15.42
N ILE A 196 2.19 -17.12 15.67
CA ILE A 196 2.88 -17.82 16.76
C ILE A 196 2.16 -17.58 18.10
N LYS A 197 1.82 -16.33 18.40
CA LYS A 197 1.12 -15.96 19.63
C LYS A 197 -0.25 -16.64 19.77
N LYS A 198 -0.99 -16.82 18.66
CA LYS A 198 -2.29 -17.50 18.66
C LYS A 198 -2.17 -19.02 18.75
N SER A 199 -1.06 -19.58 18.26
CA SER A 199 -0.77 -21.01 18.29
C SER A 199 -0.39 -21.50 19.68
N SER A 200 0.25 -20.67 20.51
CA SER A 200 0.59 -20.99 21.90
C SER A 200 -0.64 -20.88 22.83
N LYS A 201 -1.51 -21.90 22.83
CA LYS A 201 -2.72 -21.93 23.69
C LYS A 201 -2.46 -22.58 25.06
N ASN A 202 -1.52 -23.52 25.16
CA ASN A 202 -1.14 -24.17 26.41
C ASN A 202 0.16 -23.58 26.98
N PHE A 203 0.10 -23.05 28.21
CA PHE A 203 1.28 -22.50 28.89
C PHE A 203 2.33 -23.55 29.27
N ARG A 204 1.94 -24.83 29.45
CA ARG A 204 2.87 -25.89 29.86
C ARG A 204 3.72 -26.45 28.71
N TYR A 205 3.20 -26.40 27.49
CA TYR A 205 3.83 -26.99 26.29
C TYR A 205 3.76 -26.05 25.09
N SER A 206 4.04 -24.77 25.33
CA SER A 206 3.89 -23.71 24.32
C SER A 206 4.70 -23.95 23.05
N LEU A 207 5.91 -24.50 23.18
CA LEU A 207 6.77 -24.83 22.03
C LEU A 207 6.20 -25.98 21.21
N GLN A 208 5.71 -27.03 21.86
CA GLN A 208 5.09 -28.18 21.18
C GLN A 208 3.79 -27.77 20.48
N ASP A 209 2.96 -26.92 21.10
CA ASP A 209 1.74 -26.38 20.49
C ASP A 209 2.05 -25.58 19.23
N VAL A 210 3.03 -24.67 19.30
CA VAL A 210 3.46 -23.86 18.15
C VAL A 210 4.02 -24.77 17.05
N TYR A 211 4.86 -25.75 17.41
CA TYR A 211 5.42 -26.71 16.46
C TYR A 211 4.33 -27.51 15.75
N ASN A 212 3.37 -28.08 16.50
CA ASN A 212 2.28 -28.87 15.94
C ASN A 212 1.44 -28.04 14.96
N HIS A 213 1.10 -26.79 15.32
CA HIS A 213 0.37 -25.90 14.42
C HIS A 213 1.16 -25.49 13.16
N ILE A 214 2.48 -25.33 13.25
CA ILE A 214 3.34 -25.11 12.07
C ILE A 214 3.30 -26.34 11.15
N ILE A 215 3.45 -27.53 11.71
CA ILE A 215 3.40 -28.79 10.96
C ILE A 215 2.02 -29.00 10.31
N GLU A 216 0.93 -28.72 11.03
CA GLU A 216 -0.43 -28.74 10.48
C GLU A 216 -0.56 -27.81 9.25
N GLN A 217 -0.04 -26.58 9.33
CA GLN A 217 -0.06 -25.65 8.19
C GLN A 217 0.76 -26.14 6.99
N ILE A 218 1.93 -26.72 7.24
CA ILE A 218 2.78 -27.28 6.18
C ILE A 218 2.03 -28.43 5.50
N ASN A 219 1.53 -29.40 6.27
CA ASN A 219 0.81 -30.56 5.75
C ASN A 219 -0.47 -30.16 4.98
N ALA A 220 -1.20 -29.15 5.47
CA ALA A 220 -2.38 -28.62 4.78
C ALA A 220 -2.04 -27.97 3.42
N LYS A 221 -0.82 -27.41 3.27
CA LYS A 221 -0.35 -26.86 1.99
C LYS A 221 0.12 -27.94 1.04
N THR A 222 0.82 -28.97 1.51
CA THR A 222 1.31 -30.06 0.66
C THR A 222 0.16 -30.89 0.06
N ASN A 223 -0.96 -30.99 0.76
CA ASN A 223 -2.13 -31.77 0.31
C ASN A 223 -3.11 -30.99 -0.59
N ASN A 224 -2.96 -29.67 -0.69
CA ASN A 224 -3.78 -28.84 -1.57
C ASN A 224 -2.89 -28.25 -2.66
N ILE A 225 -2.83 -28.93 -3.83
CA ILE A 225 -2.40 -28.28 -5.07
C ILE A 225 -3.34 -27.08 -5.25
N THR A 226 -2.84 -25.89 -4.95
CA THR A 226 -3.63 -24.66 -4.92
C THR A 226 -3.82 -24.23 -6.36
N PHE A 227 -4.78 -24.84 -7.04
CA PHE A 227 -5.22 -24.28 -8.31
C PHE A 227 -5.86 -22.93 -8.02
N SER A 228 -5.23 -21.85 -8.48
CA SER A 228 -5.72 -20.47 -8.35
C SER A 228 -6.88 -20.24 -9.33
N TYR A 229 -7.97 -20.98 -9.19
CA TYR A 229 -9.16 -20.73 -9.99
C TYR A 229 -9.82 -19.44 -9.51
N SER A 230 -10.14 -18.57 -10.46
CA SER A 230 -10.93 -17.37 -10.19
C SER A 230 -12.31 -17.75 -9.68
N ILE A 231 -12.71 -17.24 -8.51
CA ILE A 231 -14.00 -17.58 -7.89
C ILE A 231 -15.04 -16.53 -8.29
N LEU A 232 -16.03 -16.93 -9.06
CA LEU A 232 -17.19 -16.10 -9.39
C LEU A 232 -18.18 -16.09 -8.21
N LYS A 233 -18.69 -14.90 -7.86
CA LYS A 233 -19.61 -14.70 -6.75
C LYS A 233 -20.82 -13.88 -7.20
N HIS A 234 -21.97 -14.20 -6.59
CA HIS A 234 -23.25 -13.51 -6.78
C HIS A 234 -23.66 -13.46 -8.25
N GLU A 235 -24.20 -14.59 -8.73
CA GLU A 235 -24.82 -14.67 -10.05
C GLU A 235 -25.98 -13.68 -10.14
N LEU A 236 -26.04 -12.93 -11.24
CA LEU A 236 -27.08 -11.96 -11.50
C LEU A 236 -28.21 -12.61 -12.32
N PRO A 237 -29.47 -12.23 -12.08
CA PRO A 237 -30.58 -12.72 -12.88
C PRO A 237 -30.42 -12.27 -14.34
N TYR A 238 -30.90 -13.10 -15.27
CA TYR A 238 -30.92 -12.76 -16.68
C TYR A 238 -31.72 -11.47 -16.92
N ASP A 239 -31.11 -10.52 -17.63
CA ASP A 239 -31.75 -9.30 -18.08
C ASP A 239 -31.51 -9.12 -19.58
N LYS A 240 -32.60 -8.98 -20.34
CA LYS A 240 -32.58 -8.87 -21.80
C LYS A 240 -31.83 -7.62 -22.30
N ILE A 241 -31.68 -6.60 -21.45
CA ILE A 241 -30.96 -5.36 -21.76
C ILE A 241 -29.48 -5.48 -21.39
N LEU A 242 -29.18 -6.17 -20.28
CA LEU A 242 -27.82 -6.26 -19.74
C LEU A 242 -27.00 -7.40 -20.34
N ASN A 243 -27.64 -8.54 -20.63
CA ASN A 243 -27.00 -9.73 -21.17
C ASN A 243 -26.77 -9.57 -22.69
N ASN A 244 -25.54 -9.85 -23.11
CA ASN A 244 -25.16 -9.80 -24.53
C ASN A 244 -25.73 -11.00 -25.31
N SER A 245 -26.04 -12.11 -24.62
CA SER A 245 -26.64 -13.33 -25.15
C SER A 245 -27.51 -14.02 -24.10
N ILE A 246 -28.45 -14.86 -24.55
CA ILE A 246 -29.34 -15.67 -23.69
C ILE A 246 -28.56 -16.67 -22.83
N ILE A 247 -27.38 -17.08 -23.30
CA ILE A 247 -26.57 -18.14 -22.69
C ILE A 247 -25.49 -17.58 -21.76
N ASP A 248 -25.28 -16.27 -21.76
CA ASP A 248 -24.26 -15.62 -20.96
C ASP A 248 -24.74 -15.42 -19.53
N ILE A 249 -23.92 -15.82 -18.55
CA ILE A 249 -24.21 -15.64 -17.14
C ILE A 249 -23.39 -14.47 -16.61
N LEU A 250 -24.06 -13.52 -15.96
CA LEU A 250 -23.43 -12.34 -15.38
C LEU A 250 -23.15 -12.54 -13.89
N TYR A 251 -22.03 -12.01 -13.42
CA TYR A 251 -21.64 -12.06 -12.02
C TYR A 251 -21.36 -10.66 -11.46
N GLU A 252 -21.66 -10.46 -10.19
CA GLU A 252 -21.37 -9.21 -9.49
C GLU A 252 -19.86 -9.07 -9.20
N GLN A 253 -19.19 -10.19 -8.96
CA GLN A 253 -17.83 -10.20 -8.44
C GLN A 253 -17.04 -11.43 -8.89
N ILE A 254 -15.74 -11.24 -9.12
CA ILE A 254 -14.76 -12.31 -9.29
C ILE A 254 -13.61 -12.10 -8.32
N VAL A 255 -13.21 -13.18 -7.63
CA VAL A 255 -12.07 -13.19 -6.71
C VAL A 255 -10.88 -13.82 -7.43
N LEU A 256 -9.87 -13.00 -7.71
CA LEU A 256 -8.57 -13.41 -8.21
C LEU A 256 -7.61 -13.62 -7.02
N GLU A 257 -6.45 -14.20 -7.28
CA GLU A 257 -5.45 -14.46 -6.24
C GLU A 257 -5.03 -13.18 -5.50
N GLN A 258 -4.80 -12.10 -6.24
CA GLN A 258 -4.32 -10.83 -5.68
C GLN A 258 -5.45 -9.85 -5.38
N TYR A 259 -6.52 -9.87 -6.19
CA TYR A 259 -7.53 -8.81 -6.21
C TYR A 259 -8.96 -9.33 -6.26
N ILE A 260 -9.86 -8.56 -5.69
CA ILE A 260 -11.29 -8.68 -5.92
C ILE A 260 -11.68 -7.71 -7.05
N VAL A 261 -12.38 -8.20 -8.06
CA VAL A 261 -12.95 -7.36 -9.13
C VAL A 261 -14.47 -7.37 -8.97
N SER A 262 -15.11 -6.21 -8.98
CA SER A 262 -16.58 -6.09 -8.91
C SER A 262 -17.12 -5.22 -10.04
N SER A 263 -18.29 -5.60 -10.57
CA SER A 263 -19.08 -4.80 -11.51
C SER A 263 -20.02 -3.80 -10.83
N LYS A 264 -20.17 -3.88 -9.50
CA LYS A 264 -21.16 -3.10 -8.73
C LYS A 264 -20.54 -2.22 -7.66
N HIS A 265 -19.57 -2.74 -6.91
CA HIS A 265 -18.95 -2.01 -5.81
C HIS A 265 -17.87 -1.04 -6.31
N VAL A 266 -18.13 0.27 -6.21
CA VAL A 266 -17.23 1.35 -6.69
C VAL A 266 -15.77 1.17 -6.26
N LYS A 267 -15.54 0.74 -5.02
CA LYS A 267 -14.19 0.49 -4.47
C LYS A 267 -13.39 -0.62 -5.19
N ASP A 268 -14.07 -1.51 -5.90
CA ASP A 268 -13.48 -2.70 -6.52
C ASP A 268 -13.69 -2.74 -8.05
N LYS A 269 -14.05 -1.59 -8.65
CA LYS A 269 -14.39 -1.44 -10.08
C LYS A 269 -13.23 -1.03 -10.99
N TYR A 270 -12.24 -0.30 -10.48
CA TYR A 270 -11.26 0.39 -11.31
C TYR A 270 -9.92 -0.34 -11.36
N PHE A 271 -9.37 -0.48 -12.57
CA PHE A 271 -8.09 -1.14 -12.82
C PHE A 271 -7.26 -0.40 -13.86
N ILE A 272 -5.94 -0.57 -13.79
CA ILE A 272 -5.00 -0.25 -14.86
C ILE A 272 -4.68 -1.54 -15.60
N ILE A 273 -4.75 -1.52 -16.93
CA ILE A 273 -4.39 -2.63 -17.79
C ILE A 273 -2.93 -2.52 -18.28
N GLN A 274 -2.41 -3.56 -18.95
CA GLN A 274 -1.00 -3.67 -19.31
C GLN A 274 -0.42 -2.49 -20.12
N ASN A 275 -1.25 -1.80 -20.91
CA ASN A 275 -0.87 -0.59 -21.66
C ASN A 275 -1.00 0.71 -20.86
N TYR A 276 -1.21 0.64 -19.55
CA TYR A 276 -1.42 1.75 -18.62
C TYR A 276 -2.71 2.56 -18.80
N ASP A 277 -3.65 2.10 -19.64
CA ASP A 277 -5.00 2.67 -19.67
C ASP A 277 -5.76 2.32 -18.38
N ILE A 278 -6.62 3.24 -17.94
CA ILE A 278 -7.50 3.04 -16.80
C ILE A 278 -8.87 2.60 -17.29
N ILE A 279 -9.43 1.60 -16.62
CA ILE A 279 -10.73 1.02 -16.95
C ILE A 279 -11.66 1.00 -15.73
N GLU A 280 -12.96 1.08 -15.99
CA GLU A 280 -14.03 0.69 -15.07
C GLU A 280 -14.64 -0.63 -15.54
N VAL A 281 -14.84 -1.56 -14.61
CA VAL A 281 -15.53 -2.83 -14.87
C VAL A 281 -17.04 -2.62 -14.80
N ASN A 282 -17.70 -2.85 -15.93
CA ASN A 282 -19.16 -2.74 -16.06
C ASN A 282 -19.85 -4.07 -15.84
N LYS A 283 -19.30 -5.15 -16.42
CA LYS A 283 -19.87 -6.51 -16.34
C LYS A 283 -18.78 -7.56 -16.24
N ILE A 284 -19.11 -8.66 -15.57
CA ILE A 284 -18.30 -9.89 -15.53
C ILE A 284 -19.16 -10.97 -16.17
N ILE A 285 -18.68 -11.53 -17.27
CA ILE A 285 -19.45 -12.44 -18.14
C ILE A 285 -18.77 -13.80 -18.13
N LYS A 286 -19.54 -14.84 -17.83
CA LYS A 286 -19.14 -16.23 -18.05
C LYS A 286 -19.89 -16.77 -19.26
N TYR A 287 -19.14 -17.15 -20.29
CA TYR A 287 -19.69 -17.76 -21.50
C TYR A 287 -19.95 -19.25 -21.29
N PHE A 288 -20.78 -19.82 -22.17
CA PHE A 288 -21.14 -21.24 -22.14
C PHE A 288 -19.93 -22.20 -22.26
N ASN A 289 -18.90 -21.78 -22.99
CA ASN A 289 -17.64 -22.53 -23.13
C ASN A 289 -16.78 -22.52 -21.84
N GLY A 290 -17.20 -21.81 -20.80
CA GLY A 290 -16.48 -21.65 -19.53
C GLY A 290 -15.52 -20.47 -19.49
N GLU A 291 -15.33 -19.74 -20.60
CA GLU A 291 -14.47 -18.56 -20.68
C GLU A 291 -15.06 -17.40 -19.89
N ILE A 292 -14.21 -16.65 -19.19
CA ILE A 292 -14.62 -15.46 -18.43
C ILE A 292 -14.03 -14.22 -19.11
N LYS A 293 -14.90 -13.28 -19.46
CA LYS A 293 -14.49 -11.94 -19.92
C LYS A 293 -15.11 -10.86 -19.06
N ILE A 294 -14.50 -9.69 -19.11
CA ILE A 294 -15.02 -8.49 -18.47
C ILE A 294 -15.32 -7.43 -19.53
N GLU A 295 -16.49 -6.82 -19.40
CA GLU A 295 -16.87 -5.66 -20.20
C GLU A 295 -16.47 -4.41 -19.43
N VAL A 296 -15.71 -3.54 -20.08
CA VAL A 296 -15.02 -2.43 -19.43
C VAL A 296 -15.18 -1.13 -20.21
N THR A 297 -15.20 -0.01 -19.49
CA THR A 297 -15.15 1.34 -20.06
C THR A 297 -13.73 1.90 -19.87
N LYS A 298 -13.06 2.30 -20.96
CA LYS A 298 -11.73 2.92 -20.89
C LYS A 298 -11.82 4.42 -20.67
N PHE A 299 -10.98 4.96 -19.79
CA PHE A 299 -10.90 6.39 -19.54
C PHE A 299 -9.61 6.98 -20.09
N LYS A 300 -9.72 8.21 -20.60
CA LYS A 300 -8.54 9.04 -20.86
C LYS A 300 -8.03 9.60 -19.53
N CYS A 301 -6.73 9.48 -19.33
CA CYS A 301 -6.08 9.93 -18.12
C CYS A 301 -5.04 11.04 -18.39
N SER A 302 -4.69 11.76 -17.34
CA SER A 302 -3.56 12.70 -17.33
C SER A 302 -2.80 12.60 -16.01
N SER A 303 -1.56 13.07 -15.99
CA SER A 303 -0.77 13.20 -14.76
C SER A 303 -1.52 13.99 -13.68
N PHE A 304 -1.48 13.50 -12.44
CA PHE A 304 -2.06 14.11 -11.25
C PHE A 304 -1.21 15.27 -10.71
N PHE A 305 0.10 15.20 -10.85
CA PHE A 305 1.05 16.27 -10.58
C PHE A 305 2.39 15.98 -11.26
N ASP A 306 3.16 17.05 -11.51
CA ASP A 306 4.49 16.92 -12.12
C ASP A 306 5.65 17.29 -11.17
N ASN A 307 5.33 17.67 -9.93
CA ASN A 307 6.32 18.03 -8.91
C ASN A 307 6.03 17.26 -7.60
N PRO A 308 7.03 16.60 -6.98
CA PRO A 308 8.47 16.63 -7.30
C PRO A 308 8.89 15.77 -8.51
N ILE A 309 8.04 14.83 -8.92
CA ILE A 309 8.21 14.00 -10.11
C ILE A 309 6.85 13.87 -10.81
N SER A 310 6.84 13.45 -12.08
CA SER A 310 5.59 13.07 -12.75
C SER A 310 4.90 11.94 -11.99
N SER A 311 3.62 12.13 -11.69
CA SER A 311 2.82 11.14 -10.99
C SER A 311 2.57 9.88 -11.81
N ASP A 312 2.79 9.93 -13.12
CA ASP A 312 2.72 8.78 -14.03
C ASP A 312 3.76 7.72 -13.65
N LEU A 313 4.97 8.15 -13.23
CA LEU A 313 6.05 7.27 -12.79
C LEU A 313 5.68 6.44 -11.55
N ILE A 314 4.81 7.00 -10.71
CA ILE A 314 4.29 6.36 -9.51
C ILE A 314 2.84 5.93 -9.69
N THR A 315 2.34 5.83 -10.93
CA THR A 315 1.01 5.33 -11.30
C THR A 315 -0.16 5.98 -10.55
N ILE A 316 -0.18 7.31 -10.54
CA ILE A 316 -1.28 8.14 -10.05
C ILE A 316 -1.76 9.04 -11.18
N PHE A 317 -3.07 9.02 -11.44
CA PHE A 317 -3.64 9.70 -12.60
C PHE A 317 -4.94 10.44 -12.27
N TYR A 318 -5.19 11.54 -12.96
CA TYR A 318 -6.51 12.15 -13.08
C TYR A 318 -7.35 11.43 -14.14
N ILE A 319 -8.63 11.24 -13.83
CA ILE A 319 -9.67 10.79 -14.75
C ILE A 319 -10.70 11.91 -14.89
N ASP A 320 -10.98 12.31 -16.12
CA ASP A 320 -12.05 13.25 -16.45
C ASP A 320 -13.15 12.53 -17.22
N THR A 321 -14.35 12.46 -16.63
CA THR A 321 -15.49 11.73 -17.21
C THR A 321 -16.28 12.56 -18.23
N ILE A 322 -15.94 13.84 -18.44
CA ILE A 322 -16.61 14.72 -19.41
C ILE A 322 -16.19 14.38 -20.84
N ILE A 323 -15.01 13.77 -21.03
CA ILE A 323 -14.29 13.91 -22.30
C ILE A 323 -14.74 12.94 -23.40
N LEU A 324 -15.49 11.86 -23.15
CA LEU A 324 -16.18 11.03 -24.17
C LEU A 324 -16.97 9.95 -23.44
N GLU A 325 -18.17 9.58 -23.88
CA GLU A 325 -18.82 8.32 -23.48
C GLU A 325 -18.01 7.17 -24.07
N PRO A 326 -17.15 6.49 -23.30
CA PRO A 326 -16.26 5.50 -23.89
C PRO A 326 -17.08 4.25 -24.19
N GLN A 327 -16.99 3.77 -25.41
CA GLN A 327 -17.70 2.55 -25.81
C GLN A 327 -17.18 1.36 -24.98
N PRO A 328 -18.08 0.54 -24.43
CA PRO A 328 -17.68 -0.66 -23.69
C PRO A 328 -16.85 -1.60 -24.58
N GLN A 329 -15.79 -2.16 -24.01
CA GLN A 329 -14.91 -3.13 -24.67
C GLN A 329 -14.85 -4.42 -23.85
N LEU A 330 -14.78 -5.56 -24.54
CA LEU A 330 -14.54 -6.85 -23.89
C LEU A 330 -13.03 -7.12 -23.81
N ILE A 331 -12.55 -7.45 -22.62
CA ILE A 331 -11.15 -7.84 -22.40
C ILE A 331 -11.07 -9.13 -21.57
N ASN A 332 -9.91 -9.78 -21.64
CA ASN A 332 -9.59 -10.94 -20.82
C ASN A 332 -9.10 -10.51 -19.43
N LEU A 333 -9.25 -11.40 -18.44
CA LEU A 333 -8.80 -11.15 -17.07
C LEU A 333 -7.28 -10.91 -16.98
N ASP A 334 -6.49 -11.58 -17.82
CA ASP A 334 -5.02 -11.49 -17.83
C ASP A 334 -4.50 -10.10 -18.24
N CYS A 335 -5.36 -9.25 -18.83
CA CYS A 335 -5.03 -7.88 -19.16
C CYS A 335 -4.97 -6.96 -17.94
N LEU A 336 -5.58 -7.34 -16.80
CA LEU A 336 -5.60 -6.55 -15.57
C LEU A 336 -4.21 -6.54 -14.92
N LYS A 337 -3.62 -5.34 -14.79
CA LYS A 337 -2.27 -5.16 -14.21
C LYS A 337 -2.33 -4.70 -12.76
N TYR A 338 -2.97 -3.57 -12.49
CA TYR A 338 -3.10 -3.04 -11.12
C TYR A 338 -4.54 -2.70 -10.79
N LYS A 339 -4.96 -3.04 -9.58
CA LYS A 339 -6.19 -2.48 -9.02
C LYS A 339 -5.97 -1.02 -8.62
N CYS A 340 -7.00 -0.19 -8.76
CA CYS A 340 -6.94 1.22 -8.41
C CYS A 340 -7.80 1.55 -7.19
N LEU A 341 -7.27 2.40 -6.32
CA LEU A 341 -8.08 3.22 -5.42
C LEU A 341 -8.54 4.45 -6.22
N THR A 342 -9.84 4.61 -6.40
CA THR A 342 -10.42 5.75 -7.12
C THR A 342 -11.15 6.67 -6.16
N LEU A 343 -10.72 7.94 -6.08
CA LEU A 343 -11.29 8.94 -5.17
C LEU A 343 -11.91 10.11 -5.96
N PRO A 344 -13.16 10.49 -5.69
CA PRO A 344 -13.78 11.65 -6.32
C PRO A 344 -13.18 12.95 -5.75
N ILE A 345 -12.76 13.85 -6.64
CA ILE A 345 -12.33 15.21 -6.30
C ILE A 345 -13.44 16.21 -6.60
N ASP A 346 -14.13 16.03 -7.72
CA ASP A 346 -15.27 16.85 -8.15
C ASP A 346 -16.31 15.95 -8.85
N LYS A 347 -17.46 16.51 -9.25
CA LYS A 347 -18.58 15.77 -9.86
C LYS A 347 -18.15 14.86 -11.01
N ASN A 348 -17.21 15.32 -11.84
CA ASN A 348 -16.76 14.62 -13.04
C ASN A 348 -15.25 14.35 -13.04
N LYS A 349 -14.57 14.49 -11.90
CA LYS A 349 -13.12 14.32 -11.80
C LYS A 349 -12.75 13.38 -10.67
N TYR A 350 -11.99 12.37 -11.00
CA TYR A 350 -11.51 11.36 -10.07
C TYR A 350 -9.99 11.27 -10.12
N VAL A 351 -9.41 10.75 -9.05
CA VAL A 351 -8.00 10.33 -9.03
C VAL A 351 -7.97 8.83 -8.87
N ALA A 352 -7.27 8.15 -9.76
CA ALA A 352 -6.98 6.74 -9.64
C ALA A 352 -5.53 6.54 -9.21
N ILE A 353 -5.34 5.74 -8.17
CA ILE A 353 -4.05 5.42 -7.57
C ILE A 353 -3.85 3.92 -7.64
N ALA A 354 -2.83 3.45 -8.35
CA ALA A 354 -2.53 2.02 -8.43
C ALA A 354 -2.12 1.46 -7.07
N LEU A 355 -2.64 0.27 -6.75
CA LEU A 355 -2.22 -0.54 -5.61
C LEU A 355 -0.93 -1.28 -5.97
N LEU A 356 0.20 -0.60 -5.75
CA LEU A 356 1.54 -1.11 -6.03
C LEU A 356 2.08 -2.10 -4.98
N HIS A 357 1.50 -2.12 -3.78
CA HIS A 357 1.96 -3.02 -2.73
C HIS A 357 1.46 -4.45 -2.99
N ARG A 358 2.30 -5.44 -2.74
CA ARG A 358 1.83 -6.83 -2.75
C ARG A 358 0.91 -7.02 -1.56
N LYS A 359 -0.21 -7.70 -1.77
CA LYS A 359 -1.04 -8.17 -0.66
C LYS A 359 -0.14 -9.03 0.22
N THR A 360 0.03 -8.64 1.48
CA THR A 360 0.60 -9.56 2.47
C THR A 360 -0.43 -10.67 2.56
N THR A 361 -0.19 -11.80 1.90
CA THR A 361 -1.12 -12.91 1.91
C THR A 361 -1.32 -13.29 3.36
N ASN A 362 -2.50 -13.00 3.90
CA ASN A 362 -3.00 -13.69 5.07
C ASN A 362 -3.23 -15.12 4.59
N HIS A 363 -2.20 -15.96 4.65
CA HIS A 363 -2.37 -17.42 4.59
C HIS A 363 -2.97 -17.90 5.91
N ILE A 364 -4.11 -17.32 6.29
CA ILE A 364 -4.87 -17.67 7.48
C ILE A 364 -6.34 -17.77 7.05
N ASN A 365 -6.70 -19.01 6.76
CA ASN A 365 -8.04 -19.61 6.83
C ASN A 365 -9.11 -19.12 5.85
N LEU A 366 -9.18 -19.79 4.70
CA LEU A 366 -10.46 -20.21 4.11
C LEU A 366 -10.92 -21.47 4.85
N THR A 367 -11.48 -21.32 6.05
CA THR A 367 -12.34 -22.34 6.65
C THR A 367 -13.30 -21.66 7.63
N ASN A 368 -14.58 -22.02 7.49
CA ASN A 368 -15.73 -21.71 8.34
C ASN A 368 -16.70 -20.63 7.82
N GLN A 369 -17.37 -20.96 6.71
CA GLN A 369 -18.82 -20.73 6.56
C GLN A 369 -19.48 -21.98 5.97
N GLN A 370 -19.41 -23.09 6.71
CA GLN A 370 -20.39 -24.17 6.64
C GLN A 370 -20.45 -24.79 8.04
N HIS A 371 -21.44 -24.37 8.84
CA HIS A 371 -22.34 -25.28 9.56
C HIS A 371 -23.32 -24.47 10.44
N GLN A 372 -24.59 -24.77 10.18
CA GLN A 372 -25.84 -24.44 10.88
C GLN A 372 -26.43 -23.05 10.66
#